data_AF-A0A540KWJ6-F1
#
_entry.id   AF-A0A540KWJ6-F1
#
_cell.length_a   1.000
_cell.length_b   1.000
_cell.length_c   1.000
_cell.angle_alpha   90.00
_cell.angle_beta   90.00
_cell.angle_gamma   90.00
#
_symmetry.space_group_name_H-M   'P 1'
#
loop_
_entity.id
_entity.type
_entity.pdbx_description
1 polymer ?
#
loop_
_entity_poly.entity_id
_entity_poly.type
_entity_poly.pdbx_seq_one_letter_code
_entity_poly.pdbx_strand_id
1 'polypeptide(L)'
;MPSADKLIASLESMGVRIYGINEPNVSSTRKEISWDNIAGYDQQKRDIEDTTLLALLSPETYDDIARGTRCKFESNRPRAVLFEGPPGTGKTSSARVIANQAVSC
;
A
#
# COMPACT_ATOMS: atom_id res chain seq x y z
N MET A 1 -16.14 -3.19 35.68
CA MET A 1 -16.23 -3.86 34.36
C MET A 1 -15.84 -5.32 34.55
N PRO A 2 -16.66 -6.30 34.17
CA PRO A 2 -16.26 -7.71 34.30
C PRO A 2 -15.05 -7.99 33.38
N SER A 3 -14.04 -8.69 33.92
CA SER A 3 -12.85 -9.13 33.15
C SER A 3 -13.28 -10.00 31.96
N ALA A 4 -12.55 -9.93 30.85
CA ALA A 4 -12.83 -10.71 29.64
C ALA A 4 -13.02 -12.21 29.95
N ASP A 5 -12.25 -12.75 30.89
CA ASP A 5 -12.30 -14.15 31.32
C ASP A 5 -13.66 -14.55 31.91
N LYS A 6 -14.32 -13.64 32.64
CA LYS A 6 -15.65 -13.92 33.21
C LYS A 6 -16.73 -13.97 32.13
N LEU A 7 -16.59 -13.16 31.08
CA LEU A 7 -17.51 -13.16 29.94
C LEU A 7 -17.34 -14.42 29.10
N ILE A 8 -16.09 -14.85 28.90
CA ILE A 8 -15.76 -16.09 28.18
C ILE A 8 -16.37 -17.30 28.91
N ALA A 9 -16.13 -17.42 30.22
CA ALA A 9 -16.69 -18.51 31.02
C ALA A 9 -18.23 -18.54 30.99
N SER A 10 -18.88 -17.36 31.04
CA SER A 10 -20.33 -17.28 30.93
C SER A 10 -20.84 -17.79 29.58
N LEU A 11 -20.18 -17.44 28.49
CA LEU A 11 -20.57 -17.85 27.13
C LEU A 11 -20.28 -19.35 26.88
N GLU A 12 -19.18 -19.87 27.41
CA GLU A 12 -18.88 -21.31 27.34
C GLU A 12 -19.89 -22.14 28.12
N SER A 13 -20.34 -21.67 29.29
CA SER A 13 -21.40 -22.33 30.07
C SER A 13 -22.75 -22.36 29.34
N MET A 14 -22.96 -21.45 28.38
CA MET A 14 -24.11 -21.45 27.48
C MET A 14 -23.91 -22.32 26.23
N GLY A 15 -22.78 -23.04 26.13
CA GLY A 15 -22.45 -23.93 25.01
C GLY A 15 -21.86 -23.22 23.79
N VAL A 16 -21.49 -21.94 23.91
CA VAL A 16 -20.88 -21.18 22.81
C VAL A 16 -19.38 -21.48 22.77
N ARG A 17 -18.87 -21.95 21.63
CA ARG A 17 -17.43 -22.04 21.40
C ARG A 17 -16.92 -20.72 20.84
N ILE A 18 -15.95 -20.12 21.50
CA ILE A 18 -15.35 -18.86 21.09
C ILE A 18 -13.92 -19.13 20.58
N TYR A 19 -13.62 -18.60 19.40
CA TYR A 19 -12.30 -18.67 18.77
C TYR A 19 -11.77 -17.24 18.57
N GLY A 20 -10.45 -17.03 18.50
CA GLY A 20 -9.90 -15.70 18.16
C GLY A 20 -9.51 -14.79 19.33
N ILE A 21 -9.61 -15.25 20.59
CA ILE A 21 -9.40 -14.38 21.77
C ILE A 21 -7.94 -14.39 22.26
N ASN A 22 -7.22 -15.48 22.00
CA ASN A 22 -5.82 -15.66 22.39
C ASN A 22 -4.85 -15.52 21.22
N GLU A 23 -5.34 -15.49 19.96
CA GLU A 23 -4.53 -14.92 18.90
C GLU A 23 -4.23 -13.47 19.29
N PRO A 24 -2.96 -13.01 19.23
CA PRO A 24 -2.72 -11.59 19.29
C PRO A 24 -3.64 -11.01 18.24
N ASN A 25 -4.48 -10.08 18.67
CA ASN A 25 -5.28 -9.28 17.77
C ASN A 25 -4.28 -8.80 16.72
N VAL A 26 -4.27 -9.44 15.53
CA VAL A 26 -3.67 -8.85 14.34
C VAL A 26 -4.65 -7.75 14.05
N SER A 27 -4.47 -6.71 14.87
CA SER A 27 -5.17 -5.48 14.83
C SER A 27 -5.13 -5.13 13.38
N SER A 28 -6.30 -4.85 12.87
CA SER A 28 -6.54 -4.12 11.64
C SER A 28 -5.87 -2.74 11.63
N THR A 29 -4.70 -2.57 12.24
CA THR A 29 -3.68 -1.59 11.86
C THR A 29 -3.24 -1.96 10.46
N ARG A 30 -3.90 -1.35 9.46
CA ARG A 30 -3.63 -1.40 8.02
C ARG A 30 -2.97 -2.70 7.58
N LYS A 31 -3.72 -3.61 6.93
CA LYS A 31 -3.07 -4.53 5.98
C LYS A 31 -2.17 -3.68 5.09
N GLU A 32 -0.87 -3.72 5.32
CA GLU A 32 0.12 -3.04 4.50
C GLU A 32 0.06 -3.76 3.16
N ILE A 33 -0.66 -3.16 2.22
CA ILE A 33 -0.77 -3.71 0.88
C ILE A 33 0.55 -3.36 0.19
N SER A 34 1.32 -4.39 -0.16
CA SER A 34 2.57 -4.34 -0.92
C SER A 34 2.34 -4.81 -2.35
N TRP A 35 3.33 -4.60 -3.22
CA TRP A 35 3.35 -5.17 -4.57
C TRP A 35 3.29 -6.70 -4.57
N ASP A 36 3.72 -7.35 -3.48
CA ASP A 36 3.64 -8.80 -3.28
C ASP A 36 2.19 -9.30 -3.24
N ASN A 37 1.24 -8.42 -2.92
CA ASN A 37 -0.19 -8.76 -2.93
C ASN A 37 -0.82 -8.72 -4.33
N ILE A 38 -0.09 -8.25 -5.35
CA ILE A 38 -0.56 -8.17 -6.73
C ILE A 38 0.30 -9.12 -7.56
N ALA A 39 -0.28 -10.17 -8.13
CA ALA A 39 0.45 -11.08 -9.00
C ALA A 39 0.60 -10.49 -10.42
N GLY A 40 1.77 -10.68 -11.03
CA GLY A 40 2.07 -10.20 -12.39
C GLY A 40 2.24 -8.68 -12.49
N TYR A 41 2.00 -8.14 -13.69
CA TYR A 41 2.19 -6.72 -14.03
C TYR A 41 3.60 -6.17 -13.75
N ASP A 42 4.63 -7.02 -13.84
CA ASP A 42 5.97 -6.68 -13.40
C ASP A 42 6.55 -5.45 -14.13
N GLN A 43 6.26 -5.32 -15.43
CA GLN A 43 6.65 -4.15 -16.20
C GLN A 43 5.94 -2.89 -15.72
N GLN A 44 4.62 -2.94 -15.52
CA GLN A 44 3.83 -1.78 -15.11
C GLN A 44 4.19 -1.35 -13.69
N LYS A 45 4.43 -2.30 -12.78
CA LYS A 45 4.92 -2.03 -11.43
C LYS A 45 6.23 -1.26 -11.48
N ARG A 46 7.19 -1.76 -12.26
CA ARG A 46 8.50 -1.13 -12.43
C ARG A 46 8.38 0.27 -13.03
N ASP A 47 7.59 0.44 -14.09
CA ASP A 47 7.38 1.75 -14.71
C ASP A 47 6.80 2.77 -13.72
N ILE A 48 5.87 2.33 -12.87
CA ILE A 48 5.26 3.16 -11.83
C ILE A 48 6.27 3.51 -10.72
N GLU A 49 7.06 2.53 -10.26
CA GLU A 49 8.10 2.74 -9.26
C GLU A 49 9.16 3.73 -9.75
N ASP A 50 9.68 3.50 -10.96
CA ASP A 50 10.73 4.32 -11.55
C ASP A 50 10.22 5.74 -11.87
N THR A 51 8.98 5.87 -12.31
CA THR A 51 8.44 7.17 -12.72
C THR A 51 7.93 7.97 -11.53
N THR A 52 7.23 7.31 -10.60
CA THR A 52 6.48 7.99 -9.52
C THR A 52 7.23 7.94 -8.20
N LEU A 53 7.61 6.75 -7.73
CA LEU A 53 8.19 6.58 -6.40
C LEU A 53 9.62 7.10 -6.34
N LEU A 54 10.49 6.76 -7.30
CA LEU A 54 11.86 7.27 -7.34
C LEU A 54 11.90 8.80 -7.49
N ALA A 55 10.99 9.38 -8.26
CA ALA A 55 10.88 10.83 -8.40
C ALA A 55 10.47 11.54 -7.10
N LEU A 56 9.74 10.85 -6.20
CA LEU A 56 9.37 11.34 -4.88
C LEU A 56 10.47 11.11 -3.84
N LEU A 57 11.12 9.94 -3.88
CA LEU A 57 12.18 9.53 -2.95
C LEU A 57 13.50 10.28 -3.18
N SER A 58 13.86 10.55 -4.42
CA SER A 58 15.15 11.16 -4.80
C SER A 58 14.96 12.36 -5.74
N PRO A 59 14.28 13.42 -5.28
CA PRO A 59 13.97 14.59 -6.10
C PRO A 59 15.21 15.29 -6.65
N GLU A 60 16.27 15.36 -5.86
CA GLU A 60 17.56 15.99 -6.23
C GLU A 60 18.23 15.32 -7.44
N THR A 61 18.24 13.98 -7.49
CA THR A 61 18.82 13.24 -8.60
C THR A 61 18.05 13.49 -9.89
N TYR A 62 16.71 13.55 -9.82
CA TYR A 62 15.87 13.87 -10.97
C TYR A 62 16.06 15.31 -11.44
N ASP A 63 16.20 16.26 -10.51
CA ASP A 63 16.42 17.67 -10.83
C ASP A 63 17.81 17.88 -11.46
N ASP A 64 18.85 17.18 -11.00
CA ASP A 64 20.19 17.22 -11.59
C ASP A 64 20.24 16.59 -12.98
N ILE A 65 19.60 15.43 -13.18
CA ILE A 65 19.46 14.81 -14.51
C ILE A 65 18.70 15.76 -15.46
N ALA A 66 17.60 16.36 -15.01
CA ALA A 66 16.83 17.31 -15.83
C ALA A 66 17.67 18.53 -16.22
N ARG A 67 18.49 19.05 -15.28
CA ARG A 67 19.40 20.18 -15.53
C ARG A 67 20.51 19.83 -16.53
N GLY A 68 21.02 18.59 -16.50
CA GLY A 68 22.08 18.12 -17.41
C GLY A 68 21.61 17.72 -18.80
N THR A 69 20.33 17.38 -18.97
CA THR A 69 19.80 16.80 -20.23
C THR A 69 18.90 17.74 -21.04
N ARG A 70 18.38 18.83 -20.46
CA ARG A 70 17.42 19.73 -21.13
C ARG A 70 17.93 21.16 -21.27
N CYS A 71 17.62 21.80 -22.40
CA CYS A 71 17.92 23.22 -22.63
C CYS A 71 17.06 24.19 -21.80
N LYS A 72 15.93 23.72 -21.25
CA LYS A 72 15.00 24.50 -20.43
C LYS A 72 14.66 23.70 -19.18
N PHE A 73 14.77 24.34 -18.01
CA PHE A 73 14.51 23.69 -16.73
C PHE A 73 12.99 23.52 -16.54
N GLU A 74 12.53 22.29 -16.70
CA GLU A 74 11.16 21.87 -16.41
C GLU A 74 11.20 20.66 -15.49
N SER A 75 10.28 20.60 -14.52
CA SER A 75 10.21 19.46 -13.60
C SER A 75 9.84 18.19 -14.39
N ASN A 76 10.72 17.20 -14.35
CA ASN A 76 10.48 15.90 -15.00
C ASN A 76 9.59 14.96 -14.16
N ARG A 77 9.00 15.48 -13.07
CA ARG A 77 8.16 14.66 -12.20
C ARG A 77 6.81 14.41 -12.88
N PRO A 78 6.33 13.15 -12.91
CA PRO A 78 5.01 12.85 -13.44
C PRO A 78 3.95 13.62 -12.65
N ARG A 79 3.06 14.31 -13.37
CA ARG A 79 1.99 15.09 -12.71
C ARG A 79 0.81 14.21 -12.30
N ALA A 80 0.53 13.16 -13.07
CA ALA A 80 -0.55 12.24 -12.83
C ALA A 80 -0.25 10.88 -13.50
N VAL A 81 -0.79 9.81 -12.93
CA VAL A 81 -0.79 8.46 -13.49
C VAL A 81 -2.24 8.02 -13.65
N LEU A 82 -2.61 7.55 -14.84
CA LEU A 82 -3.95 7.04 -15.15
C LEU A 82 -3.92 5.52 -15.23
N PHE A 83 -4.77 4.86 -14.45
CA PHE A 83 -4.99 3.42 -14.54
C PHE A 83 -6.23 3.13 -15.39
N GLU A 84 -6.03 2.50 -16.55
CA GLU A 84 -7.11 2.14 -17.48
C GLU A 84 -7.19 0.61 -17.69
N GLY A 85 -8.41 0.11 -17.90
CA GLY A 85 -8.65 -1.29 -18.30
C GLY A 85 -9.98 -1.86 -17.80
N PRO A 86 -10.30 -3.12 -18.13
CA PRO A 86 -11.54 -3.82 -17.73
C PRO A 86 -11.76 -3.88 -16.19
N PRO A 87 -13.00 -4.01 -15.69
CA PRO A 87 -13.24 -4.16 -14.25
C PRO A 87 -12.53 -5.41 -13.70
N GLY A 88 -12.04 -5.34 -12.46
CA GLY A 88 -11.35 -6.46 -11.81
C GLY A 88 -9.86 -6.62 -12.10
N THR A 89 -9.25 -5.77 -12.94
CA THR A 89 -7.80 -5.84 -13.26
C THR A 89 -6.85 -5.28 -12.19
N GLY A 90 -7.35 -4.97 -10.99
CA GLY A 90 -6.49 -4.53 -9.89
C GLY A 90 -6.08 -3.06 -9.87
N LYS A 91 -6.63 -2.20 -10.75
CA LYS A 91 -6.34 -0.74 -10.78
C LYS A 91 -6.42 -0.06 -9.40
N THR A 92 -7.52 -0.28 -8.67
CA THR A 92 -7.72 0.30 -7.34
C THR A 92 -6.76 -0.30 -6.31
N SER A 93 -6.40 -1.58 -6.45
CA SER A 93 -5.43 -2.23 -5.56
C SER A 93 -4.03 -1.67 -5.78
N SER A 94 -3.60 -1.49 -7.03
CA SER A 94 -2.31 -0.87 -7.36
C SER A 94 -2.22 0.56 -6.80
N ALA A 95 -3.28 1.36 -6.96
CA ALA A 95 -3.34 2.70 -6.39
C ALA A 95 -3.19 2.70 -4.85
N ARG A 96 -3.77 1.71 -4.16
CA ARG A 96 -3.61 1.57 -2.70
C ARG A 96 -2.18 1.20 -2.29
N VAL A 97 -1.51 0.32 -3.04
CA VAL A 97 -0.11 -0.05 -2.79
C VAL A 97 0.79 1.18 -2.90
N ILE A 98 0.64 1.94 -4.00
CA ILE A 98 1.44 3.15 -4.24
C ILE A 98 1.19 4.19 -3.16
N ALA A 99 -0.07 4.41 -2.77
CA ALA A 99 -0.41 5.32 -1.68
C ALA A 99 0.23 4.89 -0.35
N ASN A 100 0.30 3.59 -0.08
CA ASN A 100 0.95 3.06 1.11
C ASN A 100 2.47 3.31 1.08
N GLN A 101 3.12 3.00 -0.04
CA GLN A 101 4.56 3.22 -0.21
C GLN A 101 4.96 4.69 -0.17
N ALA A 102 4.16 5.58 -0.78
CA ALA A 102 4.41 7.02 -0.77
C ALA A 102 4.29 7.65 0.63
N VAL A 103 3.45 7.10 1.52
CA VAL A 103 3.34 7.55 2.92
C VAL A 103 4.55 7.10 3.75
N SER A 104 5.23 6.03 3.34
CA SER A 104 6.47 5.56 3.98
C SER A 104 7.72 6.34 3.51
N CYS A 105 7.59 7.22 2.51
CA CYS A 105 8.67 8.03 1.95
C CYS A 105 8.87 9.35 2.72
#